data_AF-W7SIL5-F1
#
_entry.id   AF-W7SIL5-F1
#
_cell.length_a   1.000
_cell.length_b   1.000
_cell.length_c   1.000
_cell.angle_alpha   90.00
_cell.angle_beta   90.00
_cell.angle_gamma   90.00
#
_symmetry.space_group_name_H-M   'P 1'
#
loop_
_entity.id
_entity.type
_entity.pdbx_description
1 polymer ?
#
loop_
_entity_poly.entity_id
_entity_poly.type
_entity_poly.pdbx_seq_one_letter_code
_entity_poly.pdbx_strand_id
1 'polypeptide(L)'
;MAYSTPPRSQAESPYPPPPPPPRKGRGGEIFGKVFLIALVLLLGAGAIYAVNWLSHPGPPAPTGPTGPPPFRVPPLDVAKNSAIPGPATPPPAAQTAAPKENLQGWLTRVAYYSDVPERVLTAYAHADLAYQAKNPSCHVTWATLAGVGRVESKHGRYGGASVLDSGEESRPIIGPALDGSPGFLAVPDTDKGALDGDTKWDHAVGPMQFAPATWHRWGV
;
A
#
# COMPACT_ATOMS: atom_id res chain seq x y z
N MET A 1 -87.02 55.98 26.08
CA MET A 1 -87.92 55.97 24.90
C MET A 1 -87.31 55.05 23.87
N ALA A 2 -87.98 53.93 23.60
CA ALA A 2 -87.53 52.88 22.68
C ALA A 2 -87.93 53.24 21.24
N TYR A 3 -87.00 53.12 20.29
CA TYR A 3 -87.33 52.97 18.88
C TYR A 3 -86.50 51.84 18.29
N SER A 4 -87.21 50.73 18.07
CA SER A 4 -86.76 49.55 17.33
C SER A 4 -86.73 49.91 15.85
N THR A 5 -85.60 49.67 15.17
CA THR A 5 -85.48 49.80 13.71
C THR A 5 -85.29 48.39 13.12
N PRO A 6 -86.11 47.98 12.13
CA PRO A 6 -86.10 46.61 11.60
C PRO A 6 -84.86 46.32 10.73
N PRO A 7 -84.49 45.04 10.52
CA PRO A 7 -83.33 44.68 9.72
C PRO A 7 -83.55 44.98 8.23
N ARG A 8 -82.51 45.54 7.59
CA ARG A 8 -82.41 45.73 6.13
C ARG A 8 -82.53 44.37 5.42
N SER A 9 -83.50 44.28 4.51
CA SER A 9 -83.58 43.27 3.46
C SER A 9 -82.30 43.28 2.62
N GLN A 10 -81.59 42.16 2.58
CA GLN A 10 -80.54 41.91 1.59
C GLN A 10 -81.26 41.56 0.27
N ALA A 11 -81.33 42.54 -0.64
CA ALA A 11 -81.74 42.27 -2.01
C ALA A 11 -80.59 41.53 -2.71
N GLU A 12 -80.82 40.26 -3.03
CA GLU A 12 -79.88 39.43 -3.78
C GLU A 12 -79.85 39.89 -5.25
N SER A 13 -78.69 40.34 -5.72
CA SER A 13 -78.49 40.73 -7.12
C SER A 13 -78.54 39.48 -8.02
N PRO A 14 -79.25 39.49 -9.18
CA PRO A 14 -79.48 38.28 -9.97
C PRO A 14 -78.27 37.81 -10.80
N TYR A 15 -77.11 38.47 -10.69
CA TYR A 15 -75.96 38.20 -11.54
C TYR A 15 -74.81 37.55 -10.75
N PRO A 16 -74.36 36.34 -11.13
CA PRO A 16 -73.19 35.74 -10.52
C PRO A 16 -71.94 36.59 -10.82
N PRO A 17 -70.99 36.70 -9.87
CA PRO A 17 -69.74 37.38 -10.12
C PRO A 17 -68.97 36.69 -11.26
N PRO A 18 -68.24 37.44 -12.10
CA PRO A 18 -67.44 36.84 -13.17
C PRO A 18 -66.39 35.89 -12.58
N PRO A 19 -66.05 34.79 -13.27
CA PRO A 19 -65.10 33.83 -12.76
C PRO A 19 -63.72 34.48 -12.56
N PRO A 20 -62.99 34.10 -11.50
CA PRO A 20 -61.64 34.60 -11.27
C PRO A 20 -60.70 34.20 -12.42
N PRO A 21 -59.69 35.02 -12.75
CA PRO A 21 -58.72 34.64 -13.77
C PRO A 21 -57.97 33.37 -13.35
N PRO A 22 -57.60 32.50 -14.31
CA PRO A 22 -56.89 31.26 -13.99
C PRO A 22 -55.57 31.58 -13.29
N ARG A 23 -55.43 31.13 -12.04
CA ARG A 23 -54.17 31.20 -11.30
C ARG A 23 -53.13 30.33 -12.01
N LYS A 24 -52.20 30.95 -12.74
CA LYS A 24 -51.04 30.24 -13.31
C LYS A 24 -50.21 29.70 -12.14
N GLY A 25 -50.20 28.38 -11.95
CA GLY A 25 -49.60 27.74 -10.79
C GLY A 25 -48.08 27.94 -10.75
N ARG A 26 -47.60 28.80 -9.84
CA ARG A 26 -46.15 29.00 -9.54
C ARG A 26 -45.43 27.69 -9.19
N GLY A 27 -46.15 26.65 -8.76
CA GLY A 27 -45.58 25.32 -8.51
C GLY A 27 -44.96 24.69 -9.74
N GLY A 28 -45.61 24.75 -10.90
CA GLY A 28 -45.12 24.15 -12.13
C GLY A 28 -43.81 24.77 -12.64
N GLU A 29 -43.66 26.09 -12.51
CA GLU A 29 -42.41 26.79 -12.86
C GLU A 29 -41.26 26.47 -11.91
N ILE A 30 -41.53 26.35 -10.60
CA ILE A 30 -40.50 26.00 -9.62
C ILE A 30 -40.06 24.55 -9.83
N PHE A 31 -40.99 23.62 -9.99
CA PHE A 31 -40.68 22.23 -10.30
C PHE A 31 -39.92 22.10 -11.63
N GLY A 32 -40.32 22.85 -12.66
CA GLY A 32 -39.60 22.89 -13.93
C GLY A 32 -38.16 23.41 -13.80
N LYS A 33 -37.94 24.49 -13.04
CA LYS A 33 -36.59 25.04 -12.80
C LYS A 33 -35.72 24.10 -11.96
N VAL A 34 -36.28 23.50 -10.90
CA VAL A 34 -35.55 22.53 -10.07
C VAL A 34 -35.18 21.29 -10.88
N PHE A 35 -36.10 20.79 -11.71
CA PHE A 35 -35.83 19.68 -12.61
C PHE A 35 -34.73 20.02 -13.63
N LEU A 36 -34.78 21.22 -14.22
CA LEU A 36 -33.80 21.66 -15.21
C LEU A 36 -32.41 21.88 -14.58
N ILE A 37 -32.34 22.43 -13.36
CA ILE A 37 -31.09 22.55 -12.60
C ILE A 37 -30.53 21.17 -12.25
N ALA A 38 -31.37 20.25 -11.77
CA ALA A 38 -30.94 18.89 -11.47
C ALA A 38 -30.43 18.16 -12.71
N LEU A 39 -31.10 18.32 -13.86
CA LEU A 39 -30.66 17.76 -15.14
C LEU A 39 -29.29 18.32 -15.56
N VAL A 40 -29.09 19.64 -15.48
CA VAL A 40 -27.82 20.28 -15.82
C VAL A 40 -26.69 19.82 -14.88
N LEU A 41 -26.96 19.70 -13.58
CA LEU A 41 -25.98 19.19 -12.62
C LEU A 41 -25.62 17.73 -12.88
N LEU A 42 -26.60 16.88 -13.21
CA LEU A 42 -26.35 15.47 -13.56
C LEU A 42 -25.53 15.35 -14.86
N LEU A 43 -25.86 16.15 -15.89
CA LEU A 43 -25.09 16.17 -17.14
C LEU A 43 -23.67 16.71 -16.92
N GLY A 44 -23.51 17.75 -16.09
CA GLY A 44 -22.20 18.30 -15.74
C GLY A 44 -21.35 17.29 -14.96
N ALA A 45 -21.91 16.65 -13.93
CA ALA A 45 -21.23 15.61 -13.17
C ALA A 45 -20.88 14.39 -14.05
N GLY A 46 -21.79 13.99 -14.94
CA GLY A 46 -21.54 12.92 -15.91
C GLY A 46 -20.43 13.26 -16.91
N ALA A 47 -20.39 14.50 -17.40
CA ALA A 47 -19.34 14.97 -18.30
C ALA A 47 -17.97 15.04 -17.58
N ILE A 48 -17.92 15.54 -16.35
CA ILE A 48 -16.69 15.57 -15.53
C ILE A 48 -16.23 14.13 -15.25
N TYR A 49 -17.14 13.24 -14.88
CA TYR A 49 -16.83 11.83 -14.65
C TYR A 49 -16.28 11.16 -15.92
N ALA A 50 -16.90 11.41 -17.07
CA ALA A 50 -16.46 10.90 -18.36
C ALA A 50 -15.08 11.46 -18.73
N VAL A 51 -14.85 12.77 -18.62
CA VAL A 51 -13.53 13.37 -18.89
C VAL A 51 -12.47 12.80 -17.96
N ASN A 52 -12.77 12.65 -16.67
CA ASN A 52 -11.87 12.02 -15.71
C ASN A 52 -11.56 10.57 -16.13
N TRP A 53 -12.56 9.77 -16.49
CA TRP A 53 -12.39 8.39 -16.94
C TRP A 53 -11.62 8.27 -18.27
N LEU A 54 -11.87 9.15 -19.25
CA LEU A 54 -11.13 9.18 -20.52
C LEU A 54 -9.71 9.75 -20.36
N SER A 55 -9.48 10.63 -19.38
CA SER A 55 -8.17 11.23 -19.09
C SER A 55 -7.34 10.43 -18.11
N HIS A 56 -7.88 9.35 -17.53
CA HIS A 56 -7.08 8.36 -16.83
C HIS A 56 -6.39 7.53 -17.91
N PRO A 57 -5.08 7.71 -18.17
CA PRO A 57 -4.38 6.74 -19.00
C PRO A 57 -4.63 5.38 -18.36
N GLY A 58 -5.16 4.44 -19.16
CA GLY A 58 -5.21 3.05 -18.72
C GLY A 58 -3.84 2.68 -18.15
N PRO A 59 -3.77 1.82 -17.10
CA PRO A 59 -2.49 1.41 -16.56
C PRO A 59 -1.60 1.03 -17.74
N PRO A 60 -0.38 1.59 -17.84
CA PRO A 60 0.48 1.33 -18.98
C PRO A 60 0.45 -0.17 -19.20
N ALA A 61 0.06 -0.58 -20.42
CA ALA A 61 0.17 -1.98 -20.81
C ALA A 61 1.57 -2.40 -20.37
N PRO A 62 1.73 -3.44 -19.54
CA PRO A 62 3.05 -3.81 -19.09
C PRO A 62 3.86 -3.98 -20.36
N THR A 63 4.81 -3.06 -20.59
CA THR A 63 5.99 -3.33 -21.39
C THR A 63 6.82 -4.30 -20.55
N GLY A 64 6.20 -5.44 -20.25
CA GLY A 64 6.78 -6.56 -19.59
C GLY A 64 7.79 -7.09 -20.59
N PRO A 65 9.05 -7.24 -20.18
CA PRO A 65 10.07 -7.90 -20.98
C PRO A 65 9.53 -9.22 -21.54
N THR A 66 9.90 -9.52 -22.78
CA THR A 66 9.75 -10.82 -23.45
C THR A 66 10.55 -11.95 -22.78
N GLY A 67 10.90 -11.79 -21.50
CA GLY A 67 11.66 -12.76 -20.71
C GLY A 67 10.75 -13.80 -20.04
N PRO A 68 11.33 -14.94 -19.62
CA PRO A 68 10.59 -15.93 -18.84
C PRO A 68 10.02 -15.27 -17.56
N PRO A 69 8.85 -15.74 -17.09
CA PRO A 69 8.29 -15.27 -15.81
C PRO A 69 9.32 -15.46 -14.67
N PRO A 70 9.31 -14.59 -13.65
CA PRO A 70 10.20 -14.76 -12.50
C PRO A 70 10.01 -16.17 -11.93
N PHE A 71 11.13 -16.85 -11.68
CA PHE A 71 11.12 -18.19 -11.11
C PHE A 71 10.41 -18.12 -9.75
N ARG A 72 9.26 -18.79 -9.63
CA ARG A 72 8.59 -18.92 -8.33
C ARG A 72 9.32 -20.00 -7.56
N VAL A 73 10.12 -19.61 -6.57
CA VAL A 73 10.60 -20.55 -5.54
C VAL A 73 9.45 -20.74 -4.55
N PRO A 74 8.81 -21.92 -4.51
CA PRO A 74 7.85 -22.21 -3.45
C PRO A 74 8.58 -22.16 -2.10
N PRO A 75 7.96 -21.64 -1.03
CA PRO A 75 8.51 -21.76 0.31
C PRO A 75 8.82 -23.24 0.59
N LEU A 76 10.04 -23.53 1.03
CA LEU A 76 10.36 -24.86 1.51
C LEU A 76 9.75 -25.03 2.91
N ASP A 77 9.02 -26.12 3.12
CA ASP A 77 8.61 -26.54 4.47
C ASP A 77 9.85 -27.08 5.21
N VAL A 78 10.46 -26.23 6.02
CA VAL A 78 11.65 -26.58 6.82
C VAL A 78 11.20 -26.96 8.23
N ALA A 79 11.57 -28.17 8.68
CA ALA A 79 11.26 -28.62 10.03
C ALA A 79 12.10 -27.85 11.07
N LYS A 80 11.55 -27.70 12.27
CA LYS A 80 12.29 -27.13 13.42
C LYS A 80 13.54 -27.98 13.66
N ASN A 81 14.71 -27.33 13.72
CA ASN A 81 16.05 -27.95 13.85
C ASN A 81 16.58 -28.69 12.60
N SER A 82 16.05 -28.43 11.40
CA SER A 82 16.68 -28.92 10.18
C SER A 82 18.08 -28.34 10.01
N ALA A 83 19.01 -29.17 9.54
CA ALA A 83 20.36 -28.73 9.19
C ALA A 83 20.30 -27.72 8.04
N ILE A 84 21.11 -26.66 8.13
CA ILE A 84 21.33 -25.72 7.02
C ILE A 84 21.91 -26.55 5.87
N PRO A 85 21.34 -26.51 4.65
CA PRO A 85 21.97 -27.10 3.48
C PRO A 85 23.44 -26.64 3.42
N GLY A 86 24.34 -27.59 3.14
CA GLY A 86 25.77 -27.27 3.02
C GLY A 86 26.03 -26.12 2.02
N PRO A 87 27.23 -25.53 2.02
CA PRO A 87 27.54 -24.39 1.18
C PRO A 87 27.08 -24.67 -0.26
N ALA A 88 26.22 -23.79 -0.79
CA ALA A 88 25.82 -23.89 -2.17
C ALA A 88 27.09 -23.86 -3.02
N THR A 89 27.30 -24.89 -3.84
CA THR A 89 28.36 -24.86 -4.84
C THR A 89 28.13 -23.61 -5.68
N PRO A 90 29.10 -22.68 -5.78
CA PRO A 90 28.90 -21.49 -6.60
C PRO A 90 28.51 -21.96 -8.00
N PRO A 91 27.51 -21.32 -8.63
CA PRO A 91 27.18 -21.64 -10.02
C PRO A 91 28.48 -21.53 -10.84
N PRO A 92 28.68 -22.42 -11.84
CA PRO A 92 29.84 -22.32 -12.71
C PRO A 92 29.99 -20.89 -13.17
N ALA A 93 31.19 -20.30 -13.01
CA ALA A 93 31.44 -18.96 -13.50
C ALA A 93 30.94 -18.89 -14.95
N ALA A 94 29.99 -18.01 -15.22
CA ALA A 94 29.48 -17.83 -16.57
C ALA A 94 30.68 -17.54 -17.48
N GLN A 95 31.03 -18.50 -18.34
CA GLN A 95 32.23 -18.44 -19.18
C GLN A 95 32.09 -17.45 -20.34
N THR A 96 30.91 -16.86 -20.50
CA THR A 96 30.71 -15.67 -21.32
C THR A 96 31.21 -14.47 -20.53
N ALA A 97 32.20 -13.76 -21.08
CA ALA A 97 32.62 -12.47 -20.57
C ALA A 97 31.36 -11.59 -20.42
N ALA A 98 30.90 -11.42 -19.18
CA ALA A 98 29.81 -10.52 -18.88
C ALA A 98 30.23 -9.15 -19.43
N PRO A 99 29.34 -8.44 -20.15
CA PRO A 99 29.62 -7.06 -20.54
C PRO A 99 30.14 -6.29 -19.31
N LYS A 100 31.10 -5.39 -19.48
CA LYS A 100 31.53 -4.47 -18.41
C LYS A 100 30.34 -3.58 -18.05
N GLU A 101 29.48 -4.10 -17.18
CA GLU A 101 28.29 -3.47 -16.68
C GLU A 101 28.66 -2.58 -15.49
N ASN A 102 28.12 -1.36 -15.46
CA ASN A 102 28.23 -0.53 -14.27
C ASN A 102 27.32 -1.07 -13.16
N LEU A 103 27.61 -0.73 -11.91
CA LEU A 103 26.84 -1.20 -10.75
C LEU A 103 25.32 -0.95 -10.93
N GLN A 104 24.96 0.22 -11.46
CA GLN A 104 23.57 0.60 -11.69
C GLN A 104 22.84 -0.32 -12.67
N GLY A 105 23.49 -0.68 -13.79
CA GLY A 105 22.93 -1.61 -14.76
C GLY A 105 22.70 -2.99 -14.14
N TRP A 106 23.68 -3.46 -13.35
CA TRP A 106 23.57 -4.74 -12.66
C TRP A 106 22.41 -4.73 -11.66
N LEU A 107 22.31 -3.68 -10.84
CA LEU A 107 21.23 -3.49 -9.88
C LEU A 107 19.86 -3.51 -10.57
N THR A 108 19.68 -2.71 -11.62
CA THR A 108 18.43 -2.61 -12.38
C THR A 108 18.02 -3.99 -12.91
N ARG A 109 18.97 -4.70 -13.53
CA ARG A 109 18.72 -6.02 -14.13
C ARG A 109 18.38 -7.07 -13.08
N VAL A 110 19.19 -7.17 -12.03
CA VAL A 110 19.00 -8.20 -11.00
C VAL A 110 17.75 -7.93 -10.19
N ALA A 111 17.47 -6.68 -9.83
CA ALA A 111 16.24 -6.28 -9.15
C ALA A 111 15.00 -6.76 -9.93
N TYR A 112 14.99 -6.53 -11.24
CA TYR A 112 13.92 -6.97 -12.13
C TYR A 112 13.71 -8.49 -12.10
N TYR A 113 14.76 -9.30 -12.27
CA TYR A 113 14.63 -10.76 -12.34
C TYR A 113 14.39 -11.45 -10.99
N SER A 114 14.74 -10.79 -9.88
CA SER A 114 14.64 -11.35 -8.53
C SER A 114 13.41 -10.91 -7.75
N ASP A 115 12.62 -9.95 -8.26
CA ASP A 115 11.53 -9.27 -7.52
C ASP A 115 12.03 -8.61 -6.21
N VAL A 116 13.31 -8.18 -6.20
CA VAL A 116 13.90 -7.42 -5.09
C VAL A 116 13.88 -5.94 -5.48
N PRO A 117 13.31 -5.04 -4.66
CA PRO A 117 13.43 -3.60 -4.92
C PRO A 117 14.90 -3.17 -5.02
N GLU A 118 15.23 -2.34 -6.00
CA GLU A 118 16.63 -1.99 -6.31
C GLU A 118 17.41 -1.44 -5.09
N ARG A 119 16.74 -0.60 -4.29
CA ARG A 119 17.30 -0.05 -3.04
C ARG A 119 17.60 -1.14 -2.02
N VAL A 120 16.73 -2.14 -1.91
CA VAL A 120 16.92 -3.28 -1.00
C VAL A 120 18.02 -4.21 -1.52
N LEU A 121 18.09 -4.42 -2.83
CA LEU A 121 19.18 -5.17 -3.46
C LEU A 121 20.53 -4.49 -3.22
N THR A 122 20.56 -3.16 -3.28
CA THR A 122 21.75 -2.37 -2.94
C THR A 122 22.18 -2.63 -1.50
N ALA A 123 21.25 -2.64 -0.54
CA ALA A 123 21.54 -2.96 0.84
C ALA A 123 22.10 -4.38 1.04
N TYR A 124 21.52 -5.40 0.38
CA TYR A 124 22.04 -6.77 0.43
C TYR A 124 23.45 -6.89 -0.18
N ALA A 125 23.69 -6.22 -1.31
CA ALA A 125 25.00 -6.21 -1.95
C ALA A 125 26.05 -5.50 -1.07
N HIS A 126 25.69 -4.38 -0.43
CA HIS A 126 26.57 -3.68 0.51
C HIS A 126 26.89 -4.55 1.73
N ALA A 127 25.89 -5.25 2.30
CA ALA A 127 26.09 -6.15 3.42
C ALA A 127 27.02 -7.32 3.08
N ASP A 128 26.84 -7.95 1.92
CA ASP A 128 27.75 -8.99 1.40
C ASP A 128 29.19 -8.47 1.31
N LEU A 129 29.40 -7.35 0.61
CA LEU A 129 30.72 -6.77 0.43
C LEU A 129 31.39 -6.35 1.75
N ALA A 130 30.62 -5.73 2.66
CA ALA A 130 31.12 -5.31 3.96
C ALA A 130 31.56 -6.51 4.81
N TYR A 131 30.78 -7.60 4.79
CA TYR A 131 31.11 -8.80 5.56
C TYR A 131 32.19 -9.67 4.93
N GLN A 132 32.27 -9.74 3.60
CA GLN A 132 33.39 -10.36 2.89
C GLN A 132 34.72 -9.69 3.26
N ALA A 133 34.73 -8.35 3.32
CA ALA A 133 35.92 -7.60 3.72
C ALA A 133 36.31 -7.84 5.19
N LYS A 134 35.31 -7.99 6.08
CA LYS A 134 35.52 -8.22 7.52
C LYS A 134 35.88 -9.67 7.85
N ASN A 135 35.28 -10.63 7.16
CA ASN A 135 35.46 -12.06 7.38
C ASN A 135 35.32 -12.86 6.07
N PRO A 136 36.41 -13.03 5.30
CA PRO A 136 36.37 -13.71 3.99
C PRO A 136 35.98 -15.20 4.03
N SER A 137 36.00 -15.85 5.20
CA SER A 137 35.53 -17.23 5.35
C SER A 137 34.02 -17.32 5.57
N CYS A 138 33.33 -16.18 5.73
CA CYS A 138 31.88 -16.11 5.77
C CYS A 138 31.33 -16.09 4.35
N HIS A 139 30.75 -17.21 3.91
CA HIS A 139 30.21 -17.37 2.56
C HIS A 139 28.73 -16.97 2.42
N VAL A 140 28.25 -16.07 3.28
CA VAL A 140 26.90 -15.49 3.15
C VAL A 140 26.95 -14.45 2.04
N THR A 141 26.14 -14.67 1.00
CA THR A 141 26.08 -13.77 -0.17
C THR A 141 24.82 -12.90 -0.13
N TRP A 142 24.80 -11.84 -0.95
CA TRP A 142 23.61 -11.01 -1.14
C TRP A 142 22.38 -11.85 -1.53
N ALA A 143 22.57 -12.96 -2.26
CA ALA A 143 21.49 -13.83 -2.68
C ALA A 143 20.88 -14.59 -1.49
N THR A 144 21.71 -15.00 -0.53
CA THR A 144 21.25 -15.57 0.74
C THR A 144 20.45 -14.55 1.54
N LEU A 145 20.96 -13.32 1.65
CA LEU A 145 20.25 -12.23 2.34
C LEU A 145 18.91 -11.90 1.68
N ALA A 146 18.86 -11.86 0.35
CA ALA A 146 17.63 -11.70 -0.40
C ALA A 146 16.65 -12.84 -0.14
N GLY A 147 17.11 -14.09 -0.11
CA GLY A 147 16.28 -15.24 0.26
C GLY A 147 15.61 -15.07 1.62
N VAL A 148 16.38 -14.69 2.64
CA VAL A 148 15.86 -14.42 4.00
C VAL A 148 14.87 -13.26 3.98
N GLY A 149 15.26 -12.09 3.46
CA GLY A 149 14.39 -10.91 3.43
C GLY A 149 13.10 -11.11 2.65
N ARG A 150 13.09 -12.01 1.65
CA ARG A 150 11.86 -12.41 0.94
C ARG A 150 10.89 -13.15 1.86
N VAL A 151 11.39 -14.14 2.59
CA VAL A 151 10.59 -14.98 3.48
C VAL A 151 10.07 -14.15 4.66
N GLU A 152 10.95 -13.35 5.25
CA GLU A 152 10.64 -12.58 6.46
C GLU A 152 9.66 -11.44 6.19
N SER A 153 9.87 -10.67 5.11
CA SER A 153 9.13 -9.42 4.92
C SER A 153 8.75 -9.09 3.48
N LYS A 154 8.95 -10.02 2.53
CA LYS A 154 8.87 -9.72 1.09
C LYS A 154 9.76 -8.52 0.70
N HIS A 155 10.97 -8.45 1.25
CA HIS A 155 11.92 -7.36 1.04
C HIS A 155 11.40 -6.00 1.55
N GLY A 156 10.89 -5.96 2.79
CA GLY A 156 10.38 -4.74 3.43
C GLY A 156 8.97 -4.33 2.98
N ARG A 157 8.22 -5.25 2.36
CA ARG A 157 6.88 -4.99 1.81
C ARG A 157 5.74 -5.68 2.57
N TYR A 158 6.05 -6.31 3.70
CA TYR A 158 5.06 -7.00 4.53
C TYR A 158 4.03 -6.02 5.10
N GLY A 159 2.79 -6.48 5.29
CA GLY A 159 1.73 -5.66 5.89
C GLY A 159 1.36 -4.39 5.09
N GLY A 160 1.67 -4.37 3.78
CA GLY A 160 1.47 -3.19 2.92
C GLY A 160 2.50 -2.08 3.12
N ALA A 161 3.63 -2.38 3.77
CA ALA A 161 4.78 -1.50 3.80
C ALA A 161 5.41 -1.37 2.39
N SER A 162 6.15 -0.28 2.19
CA SER A 162 7.11 -0.10 1.10
C SER A 162 8.43 0.41 1.68
N VAL A 163 9.49 0.31 0.89
CA VAL A 163 10.79 0.93 1.22
C VAL A 163 10.85 2.32 0.62
N LEU A 164 11.13 3.32 1.46
CA LEU A 164 11.20 4.73 1.10
C LEU A 164 12.54 5.06 0.44
N ASP A 165 12.66 6.28 -0.08
CA ASP A 165 13.91 6.80 -0.62
C ASP A 165 15.02 6.98 0.44
N SER A 166 14.67 7.00 1.72
CA SER A 166 15.64 6.93 2.81
C SER A 166 16.25 5.53 2.97
N GLY A 167 15.61 4.48 2.45
CA GLY A 167 15.93 3.09 2.75
C GLY A 167 15.17 2.51 3.95
N GLU A 168 14.46 3.35 4.69
CA GLU A 168 13.56 2.91 5.77
C GLU A 168 12.23 2.40 5.23
N GLU A 169 11.55 1.58 6.02
CA GLU A 169 10.20 1.16 5.73
C GLU A 169 9.20 2.28 6.00
N SER A 170 8.21 2.40 5.13
CA SER A 170 7.09 3.35 5.26
C SER A 170 6.29 3.23 6.56
N ARG A 171 6.45 2.10 7.26
CA ARG A 171 5.87 1.78 8.56
C ARG A 171 6.72 0.69 9.22
N PRO A 172 6.79 0.64 10.56
CA PRO A 172 7.52 -0.41 11.25
C PRO A 172 7.02 -1.81 10.89
N ILE A 173 7.95 -2.73 10.71
CA ILE A 173 7.69 -4.17 10.60
C ILE A 173 8.18 -4.80 11.89
N ILE A 174 7.25 -5.09 12.80
CA ILE A 174 7.54 -5.64 14.13
C ILE A 174 6.79 -6.96 14.26
N GLY A 175 7.52 -8.02 14.58
CA GLY A 175 6.99 -9.36 14.83
C GLY A 175 6.29 -9.47 16.19
N PRO A 176 5.77 -10.66 16.55
CA PRO A 176 5.24 -10.90 17.88
C PRO A 176 6.33 -10.81 18.96
N ALA A 177 5.90 -10.57 20.21
CA ALA A 177 6.81 -10.56 21.35
C ALA A 177 7.44 -11.94 21.55
N LEU A 178 8.74 -11.96 21.83
CA LEU A 178 9.45 -13.17 22.22
C LEU A 178 9.30 -13.37 23.75
N ASP A 179 8.09 -13.71 24.18
CA ASP A 179 7.69 -13.77 25.60
C ASP A 179 7.69 -15.18 26.21
N GLY A 180 8.07 -16.20 25.43
CA GLY A 180 8.04 -17.61 25.84
C GLY A 180 6.67 -18.29 25.76
N SER A 181 5.65 -17.63 25.19
CA SER A 181 4.37 -18.27 24.85
C SER A 181 4.56 -19.39 23.81
N PRO A 182 3.59 -20.32 23.66
CA PRO A 182 3.74 -21.46 22.76
C PRO A 182 4.15 -21.06 21.33
N GLY A 183 5.34 -21.49 20.91
CA GLY A 183 5.90 -21.17 19.59
C GLY A 183 6.98 -20.09 19.60
N PHE A 184 7.15 -19.35 20.71
CA PHE A 184 8.10 -18.25 20.84
C PHE A 184 9.18 -18.56 21.88
N LEU A 185 10.39 -18.05 21.65
CA LEU A 185 11.43 -18.01 22.66
C LEU A 185 11.11 -16.92 23.68
N ALA A 186 11.63 -17.03 24.90
CA ALA A 186 11.60 -15.95 25.89
C ALA A 186 12.91 -15.15 25.78
N VAL A 187 12.85 -13.94 25.21
CA VAL A 187 13.99 -13.06 24.99
C VAL A 187 13.70 -11.72 25.64
N PRO A 188 14.28 -11.44 26.83
CA PRO A 188 14.11 -10.15 27.49
C PRO A 188 14.62 -8.99 26.62
N ASP A 189 14.04 -7.80 26.81
CA ASP A 189 14.45 -6.57 26.14
C ASP A 189 15.98 -6.34 26.19
N THR A 190 16.57 -6.03 25.04
CA THR A 190 18.01 -5.80 24.89
C THR A 190 18.39 -4.37 24.52
N ASP A 191 17.42 -3.50 24.21
CA ASP A 191 17.69 -2.15 23.70
C ASP A 191 16.85 -1.04 24.36
N LYS A 192 16.07 -1.36 25.41
CA LYS A 192 15.16 -0.44 26.11
C LYS A 192 13.99 -0.01 25.24
N GLY A 193 13.53 -0.88 24.35
CA GLY A 193 12.45 -0.64 23.38
C GLY A 193 12.82 0.35 22.28
N ALA A 194 14.10 0.48 21.95
CA ALA A 194 14.55 1.46 20.96
C ALA A 194 14.11 1.12 19.54
N LEU A 195 14.07 -0.17 19.18
CA LEU A 195 13.71 -0.63 17.84
C LEU A 195 12.27 -1.15 17.72
N ASP A 196 11.68 -1.69 18.80
CA ASP A 196 10.34 -2.27 18.79
C ASP A 196 9.33 -1.60 19.74
N GLY A 197 9.79 -0.73 20.63
CA GLY A 197 8.95 -0.03 21.60
C GLY A 197 8.55 -0.84 22.84
N ASP A 198 8.98 -2.11 22.97
CA ASP A 198 8.70 -2.95 24.14
C ASP A 198 9.89 -2.95 25.10
N THR A 199 9.66 -2.52 26.35
CA THR A 199 10.70 -2.44 27.40
C THR A 199 10.84 -3.71 28.24
N LYS A 200 10.18 -4.80 27.84
CA LYS A 200 10.14 -6.07 28.59
C LYS A 200 10.63 -7.25 27.75
N TRP A 201 10.18 -7.35 26.50
CA TRP A 201 10.51 -8.46 25.61
C TRP A 201 10.97 -7.94 24.26
N ASP A 202 12.00 -8.56 23.68
CA ASP A 202 12.43 -8.24 22.32
C ASP A 202 11.41 -8.77 21.29
N HIS A 203 11.30 -8.05 20.18
CA HIS A 203 10.59 -8.48 18.98
C HIS A 203 11.56 -8.71 17.83
N ALA A 204 11.13 -9.45 16.81
CA ALA A 204 11.80 -9.45 15.52
C ALA A 204 11.47 -8.17 14.74
N VAL A 205 12.48 -7.42 14.30
CA VAL A 205 12.31 -6.07 13.72
C VAL A 205 12.84 -5.99 12.29
N GLY A 206 12.12 -5.26 11.45
CA GLY A 206 12.56 -4.79 10.14
C GLY A 206 12.52 -5.86 9.05
N PRO A 207 13.19 -5.65 7.91
CA PRO A 207 12.99 -6.47 6.71
C PRO A 207 13.58 -7.87 6.85
N MET A 208 14.51 -8.04 7.80
CA MET A 208 15.21 -9.28 8.09
C MET A 208 14.66 -9.98 9.34
N GLN A 209 13.67 -9.38 10.04
CA GLN A 209 13.07 -9.94 11.24
C GLN A 209 14.09 -10.40 12.29
N PHE A 210 15.17 -9.64 12.46
CA PHE A 210 16.17 -9.88 13.49
C PHE A 210 15.80 -9.19 14.80
N ALA A 211 16.17 -9.80 15.93
CA ALA A 211 16.05 -9.16 17.24
C ALA A 211 17.01 -7.96 17.36
N PRO A 212 16.72 -6.97 18.23
CA PRO A 212 17.56 -5.79 18.43
C PRO A 212 19.04 -6.09 18.67
N ALA A 213 19.37 -7.07 19.53
CA ALA A 213 20.75 -7.48 19.77
C ALA A 213 21.48 -7.98 18.50
N THR A 214 20.75 -8.63 17.58
CA THR A 214 21.31 -9.10 16.30
C THR A 214 21.57 -7.91 15.37
N TRP A 215 20.66 -6.94 15.29
CA TRP A 215 20.88 -5.70 14.56
C TRP A 215 22.10 -4.94 15.08
N HIS A 216 22.23 -4.80 16.40
CA HIS A 216 23.37 -4.13 17.02
C HIS A 216 24.72 -4.80 16.69
N ARG A 217 24.72 -6.13 16.54
CA ARG A 217 25.95 -6.90 16.31
C ARG A 217 26.32 -7.04 14.84
N TRP A 218 25.33 -7.14 13.95
CA TRP A 218 25.52 -7.55 12.55
C TRP A 218 25.01 -6.54 11.53
N GLY A 219 24.22 -5.54 11.94
CA GLY A 219 23.79 -4.46 11.08
C GLY A 219 24.97 -3.65 10.54
N VAL A 220 24.83 -3.13 9.32
CA VAL A 220 25.84 -2.35 8.60
C VAL A 220 25.22 -1.12 7.96
#